data_AF-A0A136PIQ1-F1
#
_entry.id   AF-A0A136PIQ1-F1
#
_cell.length_a   1.000
_cell.length_b   1.000
_cell.length_c   1.000
_cell.angle_alpha   90.00
_cell.angle_beta   90.00
_cell.angle_gamma   90.00
#
_symmetry.space_group_name_H-M   'P 1'
#
loop_
_entity.id
_entity.type
_entity.pdbx_description
1 polymer ?
#
loop_
_entity_poly.entity_id
_entity_poly.type
_entity_poly.pdbx_seq_one_letter_code
_entity_poly.pdbx_strand_id
1 'polypeptide(L)' 'MHGLCNAYLSKNPGQREKALRAPGFARLVSAAGGVDRVEEFCSTPTPPGHAARDRGATGPGTGGADNG' A
#
# COMPACT_ATOMS: atom_id res chain seq x y z
N MET A 1 9.00 -2.71 2.86
CA MET A 1 8.18 -3.20 1.71
C MET A 1 6.79 -2.57 1.62
N HIS A 2 6.32 -1.84 2.63
CA HIS A 2 4.98 -1.25 2.62
C HIS A 2 4.75 -0.21 1.51
N GLY A 3 5.81 0.46 1.02
CA GLY A 3 5.69 1.46 -0.06
C GLY A 3 5.17 0.89 -1.39
N LEU A 4 5.56 -0.34 -1.77
CA LEU A 4 5.11 -0.96 -3.01
C LEU A 4 3.66 -1.44 -2.91
N CYS A 5 3.27 -2.04 -1.78
CA CYS A 5 1.86 -2.41 -1.57
C CYS A 5 0.95 -1.19 -1.46
N ASN A 6 1.38 -0.11 -0.81
CA ASN A 6 0.58 1.12 -0.76
C ASN A 6 0.44 1.74 -2.16
N ALA A 7 1.53 1.84 -2.93
CA ALA A 7 1.49 2.31 -4.32
C ALA A 7 0.65 1.42 -5.26
N TYR A 8 0.60 0.10 -5.01
CA TYR A 8 -0.30 -0.83 -5.70
C TYR A 8 -1.76 -0.57 -5.32
N LEU A 9 -2.07 -0.52 -4.03
CA LEU A 9 -3.42 -0.32 -3.53
C LEU A 9 -4.00 1.07 -3.87
N SER A 10 -3.17 2.10 -4.02
CA SER A 10 -3.62 3.44 -4.46
C SER A 10 -4.06 3.50 -5.92
N LYS A 11 -3.77 2.49 -6.75
CA LYS A 11 -4.18 2.44 -8.17
C LYS A 11 -5.52 1.69 -8.31
N ASN A 12 -6.30 2.00 -9.35
CA ASN A 12 -7.46 1.21 -9.74
C ASN A 12 -7.04 -0.19 -10.23
N PRO A 13 -7.90 -1.22 -10.09
CA PRO A 13 -7.58 -2.62 -10.44
C PRO A 13 -7.04 -2.82 -11.86
N GLY A 14 -7.62 -2.18 -12.88
CA GLY A 14 -7.08 -2.26 -14.25
C GLY A 14 -5.69 -1.62 -14.42
N GLN A 15 -5.35 -0.62 -13.61
CA GLN A 15 -4.01 -0.01 -13.60
C GLN A 15 -3.02 -0.78 -12.73
N ARG A 16 -3.51 -1.54 -11.75
CA ARG A 16 -2.72 -2.42 -10.90
C ARG A 16 -2.08 -3.54 -11.73
N GLU A 17 -2.86 -4.29 -12.50
CA GLU A 17 -2.33 -5.36 -13.36
C GLU A 17 -1.26 -4.84 -14.33
N LYS A 18 -1.47 -3.66 -14.91
CA LYS A 18 -0.48 -3.03 -15.79
C LYS A 18 0.77 -2.61 -15.03
N ALA A 19 0.63 -2.08 -13.82
CA ALA A 19 1.76 -1.70 -12.95
C ALA A 19 2.62 -2.92 -12.57
N LEU A 20 2.01 -4.09 -12.36
CA LEU A 20 2.75 -5.32 -12.03
C LEU A 20 3.62 -5.84 -13.17
N ARG A 21 3.32 -5.48 -14.43
CA ARG A 21 4.18 -5.78 -15.58
C ARG A 21 5.42 -4.87 -15.64
N ALA A 22 5.43 -3.77 -14.88
CA ALA A 22 6.56 -2.85 -14.86
C ALA A 22 7.71 -3.39 -14.01
N PRO A 23 8.97 -3.17 -14.40
CA PRO A 23 10.14 -3.64 -13.65
C PRO A 23 10.19 -3.10 -12.21
N GLY A 24 9.62 -1.92 -11.95
CA GLY A 24 9.52 -1.35 -10.60
C GLY A 24 8.66 -2.17 -9.62
N PHE A 25 7.73 -2.99 -10.13
CA PHE A 25 6.91 -3.90 -9.34
C PHE A 25 7.35 -5.36 -9.42
N ALA A 26 8.38 -5.69 -10.21
CA ALA A 26 8.87 -7.06 -10.35
C ALA A 26 9.25 -7.68 -8.99
N ARG A 27 9.86 -6.89 -8.10
CA ARG A 27 10.18 -7.33 -6.73
C ARG A 27 8.94 -7.66 -5.90
N LEU A 28 7.83 -6.95 -6.11
CA LEU A 28 6.55 -7.23 -5.45
C LEU A 28 5.94 -8.53 -5.98
N VAL A 29 5.93 -8.70 -7.30
CA VAL A 29 5.43 -9.91 -7.98
C VAL A 29 6.22 -11.15 -7.56
N SER A 30 7.55 -11.06 -7.53
CA SER A 30 8.42 -12.15 -7.06
C SER A 30 8.20 -12.47 -5.58
N ALA A 31 7.99 -11.46 -4.73
CA ALA A 31 7.71 -11.67 -3.31
C ALA A 31 6.31 -12.29 -3.08
N ALA A 32 5.32 -11.94 -3.89
CA ALA A 32 3.98 -12.52 -3.84
C ALA A 32 3.91 -13.92 -4.49
N GLY A 33 4.89 -14.29 -5.32
CA GLY A 33 4.90 -15.56 -6.04
C GLY A 33 4.06 -15.55 -7.33
N GLY A 34 3.76 -14.38 -7.88
CA GLY A 34 2.98 -14.22 -9.11
C GLY A 34 2.11 -12.98 -9.08
N VAL A 35 1.71 -12.50 -10.27
CA VAL A 35 0.88 -11.30 -10.44
C VAL A 35 -0.50 -11.46 -9.81
N ASP A 36 -1.09 -12.64 -9.93
CA ASP A 36 -2.41 -12.96 -9.37
C ASP A 36 -2.42 -13.02 -7.84
N ARG A 37 -1.25 -13.20 -7.21
CA ARG A 37 -1.10 -13.26 -5.75
C ARG A 37 -0.79 -11.91 -5.11
N VAL A 38 -0.49 -10.88 -5.91
CA VAL A 38 -0.12 -9.55 -5.36
C VAL A 38 -1.30 -8.89 -4.64
N GLU A 39 -2.52 -9.06 -5.15
CA GLU A 39 -3.75 -8.56 -4.53
C GLU A 39 -3.87 -9.08 -3.09
N GLU A 40 -3.76 -10.39 -2.91
CA GLU A 40 -3.85 -11.08 -1.60
C GLU A 40 -2.66 -10.71 -0.70
N PHE A 41 -1.45 -10.70 -1.27
CA PHE A 41 -0.23 -10.36 -0.55
C PHE A 41 -0.28 -8.94 0.04
N CYS A 42 -0.80 -7.97 -0.72
CA CYS A 42 -0.94 -6.60 -0.25
C CYS A 42 -2.21 -6.34 0.56
N SER A 43 -3.25 -7.16 0.39
CA SER A 43 -4.50 -7.07 1.17
C SER A 43 -4.38 -7.72 2.55
N THR A 44 -3.35 -8.55 2.78
CA THR A 44 -3.09 -9.14 4.09
C THR A 44 -2.73 -8.03 5.08
N PRO A 45 -3.57 -7.77 6.10
CA PRO A 45 -3.24 -6.78 7.11
C PRO A 45 -2.02 -7.30 7.88
N THR A 46 -0.88 -6.65 7.71
CA THR A 46 0.24 -6.85 8.63
C THR A 46 -0.30 -6.50 10.03
N PRO A 47 -0.19 -7.38 11.03
CA PRO A 47 -0.66 -7.08 12.37
C PRO A 47 -0.11 -5.71 12.81
N PRO A 48 -0.90 -4.91 13.56
CA PRO A 48 -0.52 -3.55 13.93
C PRO A 48 0.65 -3.60 14.93
N GLY A 49 1.86 -3.73 14.40
CA GLY A 49 3.10 -3.80 15.18
C GLY A 49 4.28 -3.09 14.51
N HIS A 50 4.18 -2.77 13.21
CA HIS A 50 5.29 -2.15 12.46
C HIS A 50 4.89 -0.95 11.58
N ALA A 51 3.64 -0.48 11.62
CA ALA A 51 3.19 0.69 10.86
C ALA A 51 3.30 2.03 11.62
N ALA A 52 3.76 2.03 12.87
CA ALA A 52 3.61 3.18 13.77
C ALA A 52 4.90 3.94 14.11
N ARG A 53 6.09 3.55 13.64
CA ARG A 53 7.33 4.29 13.98
C ARG A 53 7.75 5.40 13.02
N ASP A 54 7.04 5.57 11.90
CA ASP A 54 7.32 6.66 10.94
C ASP A 54 6.29 7.79 10.97
N ARG A 55 5.22 7.68 11.78
CA ARG A 55 4.30 8.82 12.04
C ARG A 55 4.76 9.70 13.21
N GLY A 56 6.07 9.83 13.38
CA GLY A 56 6.71 10.49 14.51
C GLY A 56 7.53 11.73 14.13
N ALA A 57 7.04 12.56 13.20
CA ALA A 57 7.43 13.97 13.01
C ALA A 57 6.59 14.52 11.85
N THR A 58 5.33 14.88 12.04
CA THR A 58 4.98 16.25 12.40
C THR A 58 3.48 16.28 12.69
N GLY A 59 3.10 16.55 13.93
CA GLY A 59 1.85 17.26 14.25
C GLY A 59 2.22 18.67 14.76
N PRO A 60 1.27 19.63 14.89
CA PRO A 60 -0.10 19.34 15.34
C PRO A 60 -1.25 20.15 14.68
N GLY A 61 -2.48 19.66 14.91
CA GLY A 61 -3.73 20.44 14.90
C GLY A 61 -4.40 20.61 13.52
N THR A 62 -5.70 20.46 13.33
CA THR A 62 -6.87 20.53 14.22
C THR A 62 -8.02 19.75 13.61
N GLY A 63 -8.79 19.03 14.44
CA GLY A 63 -10.09 18.46 14.06
C GLY A 63 -11.26 19.44 14.26
N GLY A 64 -12.40 19.10 13.64
CA GLY A 64 -13.72 19.73 13.73
C GLY A 64 -14.39 19.70 12.35
N ALA A 65 -15.44 18.92 12.05
CA ALA A 65 -16.86 19.17 12.38
C ALA A 65 -17.23 20.64 12.07
N ASP A 66 -18.19 21.01 11.22
CA ASP A 66 -19.59 20.56 11.08
C ASP A 66 -20.22 21.07 9.76
N ASN A 67 -21.44 20.61 9.46
CA ASN A 67 -22.22 20.94 8.25
C ASN A 67 -23.10 22.19 8.48
N GLY A 68 -23.19 23.07 7.47
CA GLY A 68 -24.15 24.17 7.37
C GLY A 68 -24.27 24.69 5.95
#